data_AF-T1A4C1-F1
#
_entry.id   AF-T1A4C1-F1
#
_cell.length_a   1.000
_cell.length_b   1.000
_cell.length_c   1.000
_cell.angle_alpha   90.00
_cell.angle_beta   90.00
_cell.angle_gamma   90.00
#
_symmetry.space_group_name_H-M   'P 1'
#
loop_
_entity.id
_entity.type
_entity.pdbx_description
1 polymer ?
#
loop_
_entity_poly.entity_id
_entity_poly.type
_entity_poly.pdbx_seq_one_letter_code
_entity_poly.pdbx_strand_id
1 'polypeptide(L)'
;FGPVRVVTDSHIHTPPAPYRLVNNDYSLLNASDLVFVDAMGTGYSRILGKAEGGVGTPKMFYGVDPDGQAFAQFISNFLSQYGRWNSPKYLIGESYGTTRNAVLANILEQQGNIDLNGVVMMSSILNFDTSIDQPNLNPGINLPYALALPTYAAVAWYHKALANPPATLHPWLDQVQTWAMGPYLRALNGGSALPQAQEQRIAAQMAQYTGLSKSYILKADLRVTGPEFEQTLLLPRGETSGRLDARFSGPTMDPLAESAAYDPQSAAISSAYTAAFNDYVRKTLKFGGNHNYKIVSNTVGNDWNLLHTPPGQTTPAYIATNVMPDLAAAMSYNPDLKVMVNAGYYDLATPYYAAWYQFEQLPMQRKLMHNIQFHYYHVGHMLYVRPQDLVKVHANIVTFIRSTDHEPVTH
;
A
#
# COMPACT_ATOMS: atom_id res chain seq x y z
N PHE A 1 1.73 6.79 -14.16
CA PHE A 1 1.95 5.81 -15.25
C PHE A 1 1.28 6.18 -16.58
N GLY A 2 0.16 6.91 -16.62
CA GLY A 2 -0.44 7.41 -17.87
C GLY A 2 0.44 8.40 -18.66
N PRO A 3 -0.07 8.98 -19.77
CA PRO A 3 0.72 9.81 -20.70
C PRO A 3 1.13 11.17 -20.13
N VAL A 4 0.43 11.62 -19.09
CA VAL A 4 0.67 12.90 -18.41
C VAL A 4 0.80 12.68 -16.92
N ARG A 5 1.49 13.59 -16.23
CA ARG A 5 1.65 13.58 -14.78
C ARG A 5 1.47 14.96 -14.18
N VAL A 6 1.01 14.98 -12.94
CA VAL A 6 0.91 16.18 -12.11
C VAL A 6 2.30 16.52 -11.57
N VAL A 7 2.62 17.81 -11.53
CA VAL A 7 3.83 18.31 -10.86
C VAL A 7 3.44 18.78 -9.47
N THR A 8 4.02 18.14 -8.47
CA THR A 8 3.91 18.52 -7.06
C THR A 8 5.30 18.68 -6.46
N ASP A 9 5.37 19.39 -5.33
CA ASP A 9 6.57 19.37 -4.53
C ASP A 9 6.77 17.99 -3.88
N SER A 10 8.02 17.60 -3.65
CA SER A 10 8.35 16.19 -3.34
C SER A 10 8.10 15.78 -1.89
N HIS A 11 8.15 16.72 -0.94
CA HIS A 11 8.00 16.46 0.51
C HIS A 11 7.50 17.70 1.30
N ILE A 12 7.03 18.75 0.61
CA ILE A 12 6.48 19.95 1.23
C ILE A 12 5.10 20.22 0.63
N HIS A 13 4.32 21.08 1.28
CA HIS A 13 2.98 21.44 0.80
C HIS A 13 3.06 22.13 -0.56
N THR A 14 2.39 21.57 -1.57
CA THR A 14 2.29 22.21 -2.89
C THR A 14 1.43 23.47 -2.75
N PRO A 15 1.86 24.66 -3.23
CA PRO A 15 1.05 25.88 -3.15
C PRO A 15 -0.30 25.75 -3.85
N PRO A 16 -1.29 26.60 -3.52
CA PRO A 16 -2.55 26.68 -4.26
C PRO A 16 -2.33 26.93 -5.77
N ALA A 17 -3.37 26.66 -6.56
CA ALA A 17 -3.37 26.78 -8.02
C ALA A 17 -2.73 28.10 -8.55
N PRO A 18 -2.09 28.09 -9.74
CA PRO A 18 -2.25 27.11 -10.82
C PRO A 18 -1.38 25.85 -10.69
N TYR A 19 -2.01 24.68 -10.85
CA TYR A 19 -1.31 23.40 -10.91
C TYR A 19 -0.87 23.07 -12.32
N ARG A 20 0.23 22.32 -12.45
CA ARG A 20 0.82 21.97 -13.73
C ARG A 20 0.66 20.48 -14.05
N LEU A 21 0.24 20.24 -15.27
CA LEU A 21 0.28 18.93 -15.91
C LEU A 21 1.40 18.94 -16.96
N VAL A 22 2.23 17.91 -16.97
CA VAL A 22 3.35 17.77 -17.93
C VAL A 22 3.30 16.40 -18.60
N ASN A 23 4.01 16.27 -19.72
CA ASN A 23 4.26 14.96 -20.31
C ASN A 23 4.89 14.03 -19.27
N ASN A 24 4.46 12.78 -19.26
CA ASN A 24 5.04 11.77 -18.39
C ASN A 24 6.07 10.94 -19.17
N ASP A 25 7.32 11.39 -19.17
CA ASP A 25 8.45 10.66 -19.78
C ASP A 25 8.72 9.30 -19.10
N TYR A 26 8.11 9.06 -17.93
CA TYR A 26 8.18 7.81 -17.17
C TYR A 26 6.85 7.03 -17.26
N SER A 27 6.07 7.24 -18.32
CA SER A 27 4.88 6.45 -18.62
C SER A 27 5.26 5.00 -18.91
N LEU A 28 4.39 4.05 -18.54
CA LEU A 28 4.58 2.64 -18.90
C LEU A 28 4.09 2.32 -20.33
N LEU A 29 3.57 3.31 -21.07
CA LEU A 29 3.13 3.16 -22.46
C LEU A 29 4.26 2.75 -23.43
N ASN A 30 5.52 2.81 -23.01
CA ASN A 30 6.67 2.34 -23.78
C ASN A 30 6.95 0.83 -23.60
N ALA A 31 6.17 0.14 -22.76
CA ALA A 31 6.31 -1.28 -22.47
C ALA A 31 4.98 -2.02 -22.45
N SER A 32 3.84 -1.34 -22.29
CA SER A 32 2.53 -1.98 -22.29
C SER A 32 1.39 -1.04 -22.69
N ASP A 33 0.28 -1.64 -23.13
CA ASP A 33 -1.02 -0.98 -23.11
C ASP A 33 -1.51 -0.84 -21.65
N LEU A 34 -2.11 0.30 -21.31
CA LEU A 34 -2.56 0.59 -19.94
C LEU A 34 -4.09 0.68 -19.86
N VAL A 35 -4.68 -0.10 -18.94
CA VAL A 35 -6.11 -0.07 -18.65
C VAL A 35 -6.30 0.31 -17.18
N PHE A 36 -6.89 1.49 -16.94
CA PHE A 36 -7.23 1.97 -15.60
C PHE A 36 -8.73 1.76 -15.36
N VAL A 37 -9.07 1.11 -14.24
CA VAL A 37 -10.46 0.74 -13.93
C VAL A 37 -10.85 1.37 -12.60
N ASP A 38 -11.81 2.29 -12.63
CA ASP A 38 -12.44 2.81 -11.41
C ASP A 38 -13.30 1.69 -10.80
N ALA A 39 -13.06 1.33 -9.54
CA ALA A 39 -13.90 0.40 -8.79
C ALA A 39 -15.35 0.90 -8.71
N MET A 40 -16.32 0.00 -8.52
CA MET A 40 -17.72 0.43 -8.42
C MET A 40 -17.91 1.43 -7.28
N GLY A 41 -18.57 2.55 -7.59
CA GLY A 41 -18.80 3.63 -6.63
C GLY A 41 -17.67 4.64 -6.49
N THR A 42 -16.52 4.45 -7.16
CA THR A 42 -15.42 5.42 -7.24
C THR A 42 -15.29 6.02 -8.64
N GLY A 43 -14.48 7.07 -8.78
CA GLY A 43 -14.25 7.78 -10.03
C GLY A 43 -15.53 8.07 -10.82
N TYR A 44 -15.63 7.56 -12.05
CA TYR A 44 -16.85 7.61 -12.88
C TYR A 44 -17.73 6.34 -12.81
N SER A 45 -17.25 5.27 -12.20
CA SER A 45 -17.97 4.02 -12.04
C SER A 45 -19.21 4.16 -11.14
N ARG A 46 -20.38 3.69 -11.60
CA ARG A 46 -21.66 3.81 -10.90
C ARG A 46 -22.41 2.49 -10.89
N ILE A 47 -23.09 2.24 -9.78
CA ILE A 47 -24.06 1.16 -9.66
C ILE A 47 -25.39 1.67 -10.21
N LEU A 48 -25.93 1.00 -11.22
CA LEU A 48 -27.28 1.26 -11.71
C LEU A 48 -28.28 0.46 -10.87
N GLY A 49 -28.96 1.14 -9.96
CA GLY A 49 -30.00 0.56 -9.11
C GLY A 49 -31.35 0.53 -9.82
N LYS A 50 -32.37 0.08 -9.08
CA LYS A 50 -33.75 -0.03 -9.61
C LYS A 50 -34.31 1.30 -10.11
N ALA A 51 -33.97 2.41 -9.44
CA ALA A 51 -34.43 3.74 -9.82
C ALA A 51 -33.88 4.18 -11.19
N GLU A 52 -32.70 3.69 -11.56
CA GLU A 52 -32.02 3.95 -12.82
C GLU A 52 -32.25 2.85 -13.86
N GLY A 53 -33.20 1.93 -13.62
CA GLY A 53 -33.51 0.81 -14.53
C GLY A 53 -32.54 -0.36 -14.47
N GLY A 54 -31.63 -0.38 -13.49
CA GLY A 54 -30.73 -1.51 -13.22
C GLY A 54 -31.18 -2.37 -12.04
N VAL A 55 -30.32 -3.32 -11.67
CA VAL A 55 -30.54 -4.22 -10.51
C VAL A 55 -29.34 -4.24 -9.55
N GLY A 56 -28.34 -3.41 -9.81
CA GLY A 56 -27.12 -3.36 -9.03
C GLY A 56 -27.38 -2.91 -7.60
N THR A 57 -26.67 -3.52 -6.66
CA THR A 57 -26.68 -3.11 -5.25
C THR A 57 -25.26 -3.04 -4.71
N PRO A 58 -24.99 -2.23 -3.67
CA PRO A 58 -23.68 -2.18 -3.01
C PRO A 58 -23.11 -3.56 -2.66
N LYS A 59 -23.95 -4.49 -2.16
CA LYS A 59 -23.52 -5.85 -1.78
C LYS A 59 -22.94 -6.69 -2.92
N MET A 60 -23.24 -6.35 -4.17
CA MET A 60 -22.68 -7.03 -5.35
C MET A 60 -21.24 -6.60 -5.65
N PHE A 61 -20.74 -5.55 -5.01
CA PHE A 61 -19.44 -4.94 -5.35
C PHE A 61 -18.60 -4.55 -4.14
N TYR A 62 -19.21 -4.17 -3.02
CA TYR A 62 -18.52 -3.59 -1.86
C TYR A 62 -18.11 -4.69 -0.89
N GLY A 63 -16.95 -5.28 -1.14
CA GLY A 63 -16.30 -6.23 -0.26
C GLY A 63 -15.20 -6.98 -0.99
N VAL A 64 -14.35 -7.69 -0.25
CA VAL A 64 -13.18 -8.38 -0.81
C VAL A 64 -13.59 -9.34 -1.94
N ASP A 65 -14.53 -10.26 -1.67
CA ASP A 65 -14.94 -11.27 -2.66
C ASP A 65 -15.77 -10.67 -3.82
N PRO A 66 -16.82 -9.85 -3.58
CA PRO A 66 -17.61 -9.28 -4.67
C PRO A 66 -16.82 -8.34 -5.58
N ASP A 67 -15.86 -7.59 -5.03
CA ASP A 67 -14.95 -6.73 -5.78
C ASP A 67 -14.04 -7.56 -6.71
N GLY A 68 -13.41 -8.62 -6.19
CA GLY A 68 -12.60 -9.54 -6.99
C GLY A 68 -13.41 -10.15 -8.14
N GLN A 69 -14.63 -10.61 -7.88
CA GLN A 69 -15.49 -11.18 -8.91
C GLN A 69 -15.89 -10.16 -9.98
N ALA A 70 -16.25 -8.93 -9.58
CA ALA A 70 -16.63 -7.88 -10.53
C ALA A 70 -15.46 -7.47 -11.44
N PHE A 71 -14.25 -7.34 -10.90
CA PHE A 71 -13.06 -7.02 -11.68
C PHE A 71 -12.64 -8.18 -12.59
N ALA A 72 -12.73 -9.44 -12.13
CA ALA A 72 -12.45 -10.59 -12.98
C ALA A 72 -13.42 -10.67 -14.17
N GLN A 73 -14.71 -10.42 -13.93
CA GLN A 73 -15.71 -10.34 -14.99
C GLN A 73 -15.40 -9.20 -15.97
N PHE A 74 -15.05 -8.01 -15.47
CA PHE A 74 -14.63 -6.90 -16.32
C PHE A 74 -13.44 -7.27 -17.21
N ILE A 75 -12.40 -7.89 -16.64
CA ILE A 75 -11.19 -8.29 -17.37
C ILE A 75 -11.54 -9.30 -18.46
N SER A 76 -12.28 -10.36 -18.15
CA SER A 76 -12.70 -11.37 -19.15
C SER A 76 -13.50 -10.76 -20.31
N ASN A 77 -14.43 -9.86 -19.99
CA ASN A 77 -15.21 -9.13 -21.00
C ASN A 77 -14.32 -8.21 -21.85
N PHE A 78 -13.39 -7.50 -21.22
CA PHE A 78 -12.44 -6.62 -21.90
C PHE A 78 -11.57 -7.42 -22.88
N LEU A 79 -11.01 -8.55 -22.45
CA LEU A 79 -10.19 -9.42 -23.30
C LEU A 79 -10.95 -9.90 -24.53
N SER A 80 -12.22 -10.26 -24.37
CA SER A 80 -13.10 -10.67 -25.48
C SER A 80 -13.44 -9.52 -26.42
N GLN A 81 -13.85 -8.39 -25.86
CA GLN A 81 -14.25 -7.22 -26.64
C GLN A 81 -13.12 -6.68 -27.52
N TYR A 82 -11.88 -6.72 -27.03
CA TYR A 82 -10.72 -6.15 -27.72
C TYR A 82 -9.81 -7.20 -28.36
N GLY A 83 -10.17 -8.49 -28.32
CA GLY A 83 -9.38 -9.57 -28.91
C GLY A 83 -7.97 -9.67 -28.31
N ARG A 84 -7.87 -9.62 -26.98
CA ARG A 84 -6.59 -9.59 -26.22
C ARG A 84 -6.32 -10.86 -25.41
N TRP A 85 -7.08 -11.93 -25.66
CA TRP A 85 -6.94 -13.20 -24.95
C TRP A 85 -5.51 -13.76 -24.97
N ASN A 86 -4.78 -13.60 -26.08
CA ASN A 86 -3.41 -14.10 -26.22
C ASN A 86 -2.31 -13.06 -25.90
N SER A 87 -2.66 -11.87 -25.41
CA SER A 87 -1.66 -10.88 -24.97
C SER A 87 -1.04 -11.29 -23.63
N PRO A 88 0.23 -10.97 -23.37
CA PRO A 88 0.78 -11.01 -22.01
C PRO A 88 -0.03 -10.12 -21.06
N LYS A 89 -0.25 -10.57 -19.83
CA LYS A 89 -1.16 -9.89 -18.87
C LYS A 89 -0.46 -9.63 -17.56
N TYR A 90 -0.66 -8.40 -17.06
CA TYR A 90 -0.12 -7.95 -15.80
C TYR A 90 -1.19 -7.26 -14.98
N LEU A 91 -1.19 -7.53 -13.67
CA LEU A 91 -1.93 -6.73 -12.71
C LEU A 91 -0.98 -5.76 -12.02
N ILE A 92 -1.37 -4.50 -11.89
CA ILE A 92 -0.64 -3.49 -11.12
C ILE A 92 -1.58 -2.86 -10.10
N GLY A 93 -1.16 -2.86 -8.84
CA GLY A 93 -1.97 -2.39 -7.73
C GLY A 93 -1.12 -1.72 -6.66
N GLU A 94 -1.66 -0.64 -6.10
CA GLU A 94 -1.08 0.11 -4.99
C GLU A 94 -2.00 0.00 -3.76
N SER A 95 -1.43 -0.16 -2.56
CA SER A 95 -2.21 -0.17 -1.31
C SER A 95 -3.24 -1.32 -1.28
N TYR A 96 -4.52 -1.03 -1.00
CA TYR A 96 -5.62 -1.99 -1.16
C TYR A 96 -5.66 -2.64 -2.56
N GLY A 97 -5.13 -1.98 -3.59
CA GLY A 97 -4.93 -2.57 -4.91
C GLY A 97 -4.06 -3.84 -4.89
N THR A 98 -3.14 -3.99 -3.92
CA THR A 98 -2.37 -5.23 -3.75
C THR A 98 -3.22 -6.35 -3.16
N THR A 99 -4.13 -6.02 -2.24
CA THR A 99 -5.13 -6.97 -1.73
C THR A 99 -5.99 -7.48 -2.88
N ARG A 100 -6.51 -6.54 -3.69
CA ARG A 100 -7.29 -6.86 -4.89
C ARG A 100 -6.49 -7.70 -5.89
N ASN A 101 -5.22 -7.38 -6.14
CA ASN A 101 -4.39 -8.15 -7.07
C ASN A 101 -4.23 -9.61 -6.64
N ALA A 102 -4.04 -9.89 -5.35
CA ALA A 102 -3.90 -11.26 -4.85
C ALA A 102 -5.18 -12.08 -5.11
N VAL A 103 -6.33 -11.52 -4.75
CA VAL A 103 -7.65 -12.14 -4.98
C VAL A 103 -7.92 -12.31 -6.48
N LEU A 104 -7.63 -11.28 -7.29
CA LEU A 104 -7.85 -11.32 -8.73
C LEU A 104 -6.97 -12.32 -9.45
N ALA A 105 -5.69 -12.41 -9.09
CA ALA A 105 -4.79 -13.40 -9.68
C ALA A 105 -5.35 -14.81 -9.48
N ASN A 106 -5.81 -15.12 -8.27
CA ASN A 106 -6.42 -16.41 -7.97
C ASN A 106 -7.72 -16.67 -8.75
N ILE A 107 -8.63 -15.69 -8.81
CA ILE A 107 -9.90 -15.83 -9.56
C ILE A 107 -9.63 -16.01 -11.06
N LEU A 108 -8.77 -15.17 -11.65
CA LEU A 108 -8.48 -15.19 -13.08
C LEU A 108 -7.86 -16.53 -13.51
N GLU A 109 -6.88 -17.03 -12.76
CA GLU A 109 -6.23 -18.29 -13.10
C GLU A 109 -7.14 -19.49 -12.85
N GLN A 110 -7.71 -19.63 -11.66
CA GLN A 110 -8.44 -20.85 -11.29
C GLN A 110 -9.88 -20.92 -11.79
N GLN A 111 -10.54 -19.78 -12.02
CA GLN A 111 -11.94 -19.71 -12.46
C GLN A 111 -12.07 -19.18 -13.89
N GLY A 112 -11.20 -18.24 -14.27
CA GLY A 112 -11.24 -17.59 -15.57
C GLY A 112 -10.47 -18.32 -16.68
N ASN A 113 -9.55 -19.23 -16.34
CA ASN A 113 -8.53 -19.76 -17.26
C ASN A 113 -7.76 -18.62 -17.96
N ILE A 114 -7.44 -17.57 -17.21
CA ILE A 114 -6.68 -16.41 -17.66
C ILE A 114 -5.38 -16.39 -16.86
N ASP A 115 -4.34 -16.96 -17.46
CA ASP A 115 -2.99 -16.91 -16.88
C ASP A 115 -2.43 -15.48 -16.92
N LEU A 116 -1.70 -15.14 -15.85
CA LEU A 116 -0.98 -13.88 -15.71
C LEU A 116 0.53 -14.11 -15.90
N ASN A 117 1.19 -13.17 -16.57
CA ASN A 117 2.65 -13.16 -16.68
C ASN A 117 3.29 -12.57 -15.42
N GLY A 118 2.65 -11.56 -14.84
CA GLY A 118 3.15 -10.99 -13.60
C GLY A 118 2.19 -10.09 -12.84
N VAL A 119 2.51 -9.89 -11.56
CA VAL A 119 1.80 -8.97 -10.67
C VAL A 119 2.77 -7.97 -10.07
N VAL A 120 2.49 -6.68 -10.26
CA VAL A 120 3.23 -5.57 -9.66
C VAL A 120 2.47 -5.07 -8.44
N MET A 121 3.10 -5.20 -7.28
CA MET A 121 2.59 -4.79 -5.98
C MET A 121 3.34 -3.55 -5.53
N MET A 122 2.61 -2.48 -5.19
CA MET A 122 3.18 -1.25 -4.66
C MET A 122 2.59 -0.99 -3.28
N SER A 123 3.44 -0.81 -2.27
CA SER A 123 3.03 -0.41 -0.92
C SER A 123 2.00 -1.40 -0.34
N SER A 124 2.40 -2.67 -0.27
CA SER A 124 1.51 -3.82 -0.14
C SER A 124 0.88 -4.03 1.24
N ILE A 125 -0.39 -4.43 1.21
CA ILE A 125 -1.11 -5.04 2.34
C ILE A 125 -1.89 -6.27 1.84
N LEU A 126 -1.58 -7.43 2.41
CA LEU A 126 -2.22 -8.72 2.13
C LEU A 126 -2.88 -9.31 3.39
N ASN A 127 -2.34 -9.03 4.58
CA ASN A 127 -2.85 -9.46 5.87
C ASN A 127 -3.07 -8.24 6.78
N PHE A 128 -4.33 -7.97 7.10
CA PHE A 128 -4.73 -6.80 7.87
C PHE A 128 -4.37 -6.93 9.37
N ASP A 129 -4.13 -8.14 9.88
CA ASP A 129 -3.56 -8.34 11.23
C ASP A 129 -2.08 -7.90 11.33
N THR A 130 -1.46 -7.44 10.24
CA THR A 130 -0.12 -6.82 10.25
C THR A 130 -0.15 -5.29 10.25
N SER A 131 -1.34 -4.68 10.18
CA SER A 131 -1.49 -3.22 10.13
C SER A 131 -1.19 -2.56 11.48
N ILE A 132 -0.42 -1.46 11.43
CA ILE A 132 -0.03 -0.65 12.60
C ILE A 132 -1.02 0.47 12.93
N ASP A 133 -2.02 0.70 12.08
CA ASP A 133 -2.99 1.79 12.30
C ASP A 133 -3.90 1.53 13.50
N GLN A 134 -4.36 0.29 13.66
CA GLN A 134 -5.36 -0.09 14.66
C GLN A 134 -5.11 -1.45 15.35
N PRO A 135 -3.86 -1.84 15.66
CA PRO A 135 -3.59 -3.12 16.34
C PRO A 135 -4.19 -3.18 17.75
N ASN A 136 -4.50 -2.03 18.35
CA ASN A 136 -5.21 -1.93 19.63
C ASN A 136 -6.65 -2.49 19.61
N LEU A 137 -7.28 -2.58 18.43
CA LEU A 137 -8.60 -3.21 18.29
C LEU A 137 -8.56 -4.74 18.36
N ASN A 138 -7.37 -5.35 18.25
CA ASN A 138 -7.17 -6.80 18.34
C ASN A 138 -6.07 -7.12 19.39
N PRO A 139 -6.31 -6.84 20.68
CA PRO A 139 -5.30 -6.99 21.73
C PRO A 139 -4.83 -8.44 21.85
N GLY A 140 -3.52 -8.61 22.04
CA GLY A 140 -2.84 -9.92 22.01
C GLY A 140 -2.13 -10.21 20.68
N ILE A 141 -2.48 -9.49 19.61
CA ILE A 141 -1.74 -9.52 18.34
C ILE A 141 -0.63 -8.46 18.37
N ASN A 142 0.60 -8.89 18.70
CA ASN A 142 1.74 -7.99 18.89
C ASN A 142 2.61 -7.79 17.63
N LEU A 143 2.39 -8.59 16.59
CA LEU A 143 3.23 -8.60 15.39
C LEU A 143 3.26 -7.23 14.65
N PRO A 144 2.14 -6.49 14.48
CA PRO A 144 2.16 -5.17 13.83
C PRO A 144 3.19 -4.20 14.40
N TYR A 145 3.28 -4.11 15.73
CA TYR A 145 4.20 -3.19 16.39
C TYR A 145 5.67 -3.50 16.05
N ALA A 146 6.03 -4.79 16.02
CA ALA A 146 7.37 -5.22 15.63
C ALA A 146 7.65 -4.96 14.15
N LEU A 147 6.69 -5.22 13.27
CA LEU A 147 6.85 -5.02 11.83
C LEU A 147 6.97 -3.54 11.42
N ALA A 148 6.34 -2.63 12.16
CA ALA A 148 6.39 -1.20 11.88
C ALA A 148 7.67 -0.49 12.39
N LEU A 149 8.33 -1.04 13.41
CA LEU A 149 9.48 -0.41 14.05
C LEU A 149 10.62 -0.03 13.09
N PRO A 150 11.00 -0.84 12.08
CA PRO A 150 12.01 -0.44 11.11
C PRO A 150 11.62 0.80 10.29
N THR A 151 10.35 0.95 9.94
CA THR A 151 9.85 2.18 9.29
C THR A 151 9.92 3.36 10.26
N TYR A 152 9.51 3.21 11.53
CA TYR A 152 9.65 4.29 12.51
C TYR A 152 11.11 4.76 12.63
N ALA A 153 12.06 3.82 12.61
CA ALA A 153 13.47 4.13 12.63
C ALA A 153 13.94 4.89 11.38
N ALA A 154 13.46 4.50 10.19
CA ALA A 154 13.75 5.22 8.95
C ALA A 154 13.19 6.66 8.98
N VAL A 155 11.97 6.84 9.47
CA VAL A 155 11.34 8.17 9.59
C VAL A 155 12.08 9.05 10.59
N ALA A 156 12.44 8.51 11.76
CA ALA A 156 13.21 9.24 12.76
C ALA A 156 14.61 9.65 12.24
N TRP A 157 15.25 8.78 11.46
CA TRP A 157 16.50 9.08 10.78
C TRP A 157 16.34 10.21 9.77
N TYR A 158 15.30 10.16 8.91
CA TYR A 158 15.02 11.20 7.91
C TYR A 158 14.84 12.58 8.55
N HIS A 159 14.08 12.65 9.65
CA HIS A 159 13.78 13.89 10.36
C HIS A 159 14.87 14.36 11.32
N LYS A 160 16.01 13.64 11.39
CA LYS A 160 17.10 13.91 12.34
C LYS A 160 16.60 13.95 13.79
N ALA A 161 15.68 13.05 14.14
CA ALA A 161 15.08 12.93 15.46
C ALA A 161 15.85 11.97 16.39
N LEU A 162 16.89 11.30 15.88
CA LEU A 162 17.73 10.38 16.66
C LEU A 162 18.86 11.14 17.35
N ALA A 163 19.16 10.78 18.59
CA ALA A 163 20.32 11.32 19.32
C ALA A 163 21.66 10.90 18.70
N ASN A 164 21.75 9.66 18.21
CA ASN A 164 22.95 9.10 17.57
C ASN A 164 22.57 8.47 16.22
N PRO A 165 22.32 9.29 15.18
CA PRO A 165 21.88 8.77 13.89
C PRO A 165 23.01 7.99 13.21
N PRO A 166 22.74 6.82 12.61
CA PRO A 166 23.72 6.14 11.75
C PRO A 166 24.05 6.97 10.51
N ALA A 167 25.26 6.77 9.97
CA ALA A 167 25.71 7.45 8.76
C ALA A 167 24.94 7.01 7.50
N THR A 168 24.59 5.73 7.41
CA THR A 168 23.83 5.16 6.30
C THR A 168 22.58 4.43 6.82
N LEU A 169 21.47 4.58 6.09
CA LEU A 169 20.19 3.99 6.48
C LEU A 169 20.22 2.44 6.39
N HIS A 170 20.76 1.90 5.30
CA HIS A 170 21.14 0.48 5.18
C HIS A 170 22.64 0.40 5.48
N PRO A 171 23.19 -0.58 6.23
CA PRO A 171 22.65 -1.81 6.81
C PRO A 171 22.01 -1.67 8.21
N TRP A 172 21.83 -0.45 8.71
CA TRP A 172 21.30 -0.24 10.07
C TRP A 172 19.86 -0.74 10.23
N LEU A 173 19.00 -0.53 9.23
CA LEU A 173 17.63 -1.05 9.27
C LEU A 173 17.55 -2.57 9.44
N ASP A 174 18.53 -3.36 8.99
CA ASP A 174 18.54 -4.82 9.17
C ASP A 174 18.79 -5.21 10.64
N GLN A 175 19.58 -4.40 11.34
CA GLN A 175 19.79 -4.53 12.79
C GLN A 175 18.50 -4.20 13.55
N VAL A 176 17.79 -3.15 13.13
CA VAL A 176 16.49 -2.77 13.71
C VAL A 176 15.46 -3.87 13.48
N GLN A 177 15.37 -4.43 12.27
CA GLN A 177 14.48 -5.57 11.95
C GLN A 177 14.76 -6.78 12.85
N THR A 178 16.03 -7.19 12.96
CA THR A 178 16.45 -8.31 13.80
C THR A 178 16.09 -8.08 15.27
N TRP A 179 16.28 -6.86 15.76
CA TRP A 179 15.92 -6.49 17.12
C TRP A 179 14.40 -6.47 17.34
N ALA A 180 13.66 -5.93 16.37
CA ALA A 180 12.20 -5.83 16.41
C ALA A 180 11.54 -7.20 16.49
N MET A 181 11.93 -8.13 15.61
CA MET A 181 11.38 -9.48 15.53
C MET A 181 11.90 -10.42 16.63
N GLY A 182 13.01 -10.07 17.27
CA GLY A 182 13.61 -10.82 18.36
C GLY A 182 13.27 -10.22 19.73
N PRO A 183 14.20 -9.48 20.36
CA PRO A 183 14.02 -8.90 21.69
C PRO A 183 12.69 -8.16 21.92
N TYR A 184 12.27 -7.32 20.97
CA TYR A 184 11.08 -6.48 21.15
C TYR A 184 9.78 -7.29 21.09
N LEU A 185 9.57 -8.07 20.03
CA LEU A 185 8.39 -8.93 19.92
C LEU A 185 8.28 -9.92 21.08
N ARG A 186 9.41 -10.50 21.54
CA ARG A 186 9.42 -11.34 22.75
C ARG A 186 8.99 -10.58 24.00
N ALA A 187 9.38 -9.32 24.16
CA ALA A 187 8.95 -8.50 25.29
C ALA A 187 7.46 -8.20 25.23
N LEU A 188 6.92 -7.84 24.06
CA LEU A 188 5.48 -7.62 23.86
C LEU A 188 4.65 -8.87 24.20
N ASN A 189 5.13 -10.05 23.80
CA ASN A 189 4.47 -11.33 24.11
C ASN A 189 4.56 -11.71 25.59
N GLY A 190 5.47 -11.11 26.36
CA GLY A 190 5.51 -11.27 27.81
C GLY A 190 4.34 -10.59 28.53
N GLY A 191 3.68 -9.60 27.90
CA GLY A 191 2.56 -8.87 28.47
C GLY A 191 2.83 -8.37 29.89
N SER A 192 1.83 -8.47 30.77
CA SER A 192 1.97 -8.08 32.19
C SER A 192 2.94 -8.94 33.00
N ALA A 193 3.42 -10.08 32.47
CA ALA A 193 4.44 -10.89 33.11
C ALA A 193 5.87 -10.40 32.79
N LEU A 194 6.03 -9.41 31.91
CA LEU A 194 7.33 -8.82 31.59
C LEU A 194 7.92 -8.14 32.83
N PRO A 195 9.12 -8.54 33.30
CA PRO A 195 9.75 -7.87 34.44
C PRO A 195 9.98 -6.39 34.15
N GLN A 196 9.66 -5.51 35.11
CA GLN A 196 9.81 -4.05 34.96
C GLN A 196 11.23 -3.65 34.51
N ALA A 197 12.27 -4.32 35.03
CA ALA A 197 13.65 -4.06 34.63
C ALA A 197 13.91 -4.40 33.15
N GLN A 198 13.19 -5.34 32.55
CA GLN A 198 13.26 -5.68 31.13
C GLN A 198 12.46 -4.69 30.30
N GLU A 199 11.24 -4.34 30.71
CA GLU A 199 10.42 -3.29 30.09
C GLU A 199 11.19 -1.97 29.94
N GLN A 200 11.85 -1.55 31.02
CA GLN A 200 12.69 -0.34 31.04
C GLN A 200 13.87 -0.39 30.05
N ARG A 201 14.43 -1.57 29.78
CA ARG A 201 15.51 -1.76 28.79
C ARG A 201 14.95 -1.72 27.37
N ILE A 202 13.82 -2.39 27.13
CA ILE A 202 13.16 -2.39 25.82
C ILE A 202 12.72 -0.98 25.43
N ALA A 203 12.10 -0.24 26.35
CA ALA A 203 11.71 1.14 26.12
C ALA A 203 12.92 2.04 25.83
N ALA A 204 14.05 1.84 26.53
CA ALA A 204 15.27 2.60 26.28
C ALA A 204 15.85 2.32 24.88
N GLN A 205 15.86 1.06 24.45
CA GLN A 205 16.34 0.68 23.12
C GLN A 205 15.39 1.17 22.02
N MET A 206 14.07 1.07 22.23
CA MET A 206 13.08 1.58 21.31
C MET A 206 13.23 3.10 21.14
N ALA A 207 13.45 3.85 22.22
CA ALA A 207 13.73 5.29 22.16
C ALA A 207 14.94 5.64 21.28
N GLN A 208 16.01 4.82 21.32
CA GLN A 208 17.18 5.00 20.47
C GLN A 208 16.88 4.78 18.98
N TYR A 209 15.93 3.89 18.66
CA TYR A 209 15.56 3.61 17.27
C TYR A 209 14.49 4.55 16.73
N THR A 210 13.54 4.99 17.55
CA THR A 210 12.38 5.75 17.07
C THR A 210 12.49 7.25 17.30
N GLY A 211 13.44 7.72 18.11
CA GLY A 211 13.53 9.12 18.51
C GLY A 211 12.44 9.57 19.50
N LEU A 212 11.49 8.68 19.84
CA LEU A 212 10.48 8.96 20.86
C LEU A 212 11.10 8.96 22.26
N SER A 213 10.50 9.71 23.18
CA SER A 213 10.94 9.68 24.57
C SER A 213 10.64 8.32 25.21
N LYS A 214 11.58 7.84 26.03
CA LYS A 214 11.39 6.61 26.82
C LYS A 214 10.13 6.66 27.68
N SER A 215 9.80 7.82 28.26
CA SER A 215 8.61 8.00 29.09
C SER A 215 7.32 7.85 28.29
N TYR A 216 7.28 8.31 27.04
CA TYR A 216 6.14 8.08 26.15
C TYR A 216 5.99 6.59 25.81
N ILE A 217 7.10 5.92 25.45
CA ILE A 217 7.09 4.49 25.12
C ILE A 217 6.61 3.63 26.29
N LEU A 218 7.00 3.97 27.53
CA LEU A 218 6.50 3.29 28.73
C LEU A 218 5.01 3.57 28.98
N LYS A 219 4.53 4.79 28.72
CA LYS A 219 3.09 5.11 28.83
C LYS A 219 2.25 4.32 27.83
N ALA A 220 2.80 4.05 26.65
CA ALA A 220 2.18 3.23 25.62
C ALA A 220 2.32 1.72 25.88
N ASP A 221 2.82 1.28 27.04
CA ASP A 221 3.11 -0.14 27.34
C ASP A 221 3.90 -0.82 26.21
N LEU A 222 4.94 -0.13 25.72
CA LEU A 222 5.80 -0.53 24.60
C LEU A 222 5.08 -0.66 23.24
N ARG A 223 3.80 -0.31 23.12
CA ARG A 223 2.96 -0.49 21.92
C ARG A 223 2.53 0.85 21.34
N VAL A 224 3.41 1.45 20.55
CA VAL A 224 3.13 2.71 19.85
C VAL A 224 2.47 2.43 18.50
N THR A 225 1.23 2.88 18.32
CA THR A 225 0.49 2.75 17.04
C THR A 225 1.02 3.72 15.98
N GLY A 226 0.62 3.52 14.72
CA GLY A 226 1.02 4.40 13.61
C GLY A 226 0.58 5.84 13.84
N PRO A 227 -0.72 6.09 14.10
CA PRO A 227 -1.25 7.43 14.37
C PRO A 227 -0.61 8.13 15.57
N GLU A 228 -0.26 7.37 16.60
CA GLU A 228 0.49 7.86 17.77
C GLU A 228 1.92 8.29 17.41
N PHE A 229 2.63 7.50 16.60
CA PHE A 229 3.97 7.83 16.13
C PHE A 229 3.96 9.08 15.25
N GLU A 230 3.01 9.15 14.31
CA GLU A 230 2.79 10.30 13.41
C GLU A 230 2.63 11.61 14.18
N GLN A 231 1.82 11.55 15.24
CA GLN A 231 1.54 12.68 16.12
C GLN A 231 2.75 13.09 16.96
N THR A 232 3.49 12.12 17.48
CA THR A 232 4.40 12.37 18.60
C THR A 232 5.82 12.72 18.15
N LEU A 233 6.32 12.12 17.05
CA LEU A 233 7.73 12.24 16.65
C LEU A 233 8.18 13.71 16.48
N LEU A 234 7.36 14.52 15.83
CA LEU A 234 7.67 15.90 15.46
C LEU A 234 6.94 16.94 16.34
N LEU A 235 6.19 16.49 17.35
CA LEU A 235 5.46 17.38 18.25
C LEU A 235 6.32 18.45 18.94
N PRO A 236 7.60 18.21 19.30
CA PRO A 236 8.48 19.27 19.82
C PRO A 236 8.70 20.45 18.85
N ARG A 237 8.46 20.25 17.55
CA ARG A 237 8.49 21.29 16.50
C ARG A 237 7.10 21.86 16.20
N GLY A 238 6.05 21.41 16.89
CA GLY A 238 4.66 21.76 16.59
C GLY A 238 4.12 21.11 15.31
N GLU A 239 4.72 20.01 14.88
CA GLU A 239 4.40 19.33 13.62
C GLU A 239 3.96 17.87 13.83
N THR A 240 3.21 17.35 12.87
CA THR A 240 2.83 15.95 12.71
C THR A 240 3.45 15.42 11.41
N SER A 241 3.83 14.15 11.33
CA SER A 241 4.34 13.54 10.09
C SER A 241 3.22 12.93 9.23
N GLY A 242 3.47 12.77 7.93
CA GLY A 242 2.58 12.06 7.01
C GLY A 242 2.43 10.56 7.33
N ARG A 243 1.22 10.03 7.17
CA ARG A 243 0.93 8.59 7.22
C ARG A 243 1.39 7.89 5.94
N LEU A 244 1.02 8.46 4.80
CA LEU A 244 1.34 7.88 3.50
C LEU A 244 2.83 8.12 3.17
N ASP A 245 3.37 9.29 3.46
CA ASP A 245 4.79 9.56 3.31
C ASP A 245 5.25 10.47 4.42
N ALA A 246 5.90 9.86 5.41
CA ALA A 246 6.31 10.54 6.62
C ALA A 246 7.44 11.55 6.39
N ARG A 247 7.99 11.67 5.17
CA ARG A 247 8.87 12.79 4.81
C ARG A 247 8.13 14.12 4.79
N PHE A 248 6.83 14.09 4.45
CA PHE A 248 5.96 15.25 4.58
C PHE A 248 5.68 15.46 6.07
N SER A 249 5.76 16.71 6.52
CA SER A 249 5.27 17.14 7.83
C SER A 249 4.42 18.39 7.66
N GLY A 250 3.57 18.65 8.65
CA GLY A 250 2.75 19.85 8.68
C GLY A 250 2.36 20.22 10.11
N PRO A 251 1.81 21.43 10.32
CA PRO A 251 1.42 21.89 11.65
C PRO A 251 0.44 20.92 12.33
N THR A 252 0.66 20.63 13.60
CA THR A 252 -0.26 19.82 14.39
C THR A 252 -1.55 20.60 14.63
N MET A 253 -2.71 20.01 14.31
CA MET A 253 -4.02 20.67 14.52
C MET A 253 -4.40 20.73 16.00
N ASP A 254 -4.14 19.65 16.74
CA ASP A 254 -4.32 19.57 18.18
C ASP A 254 -3.07 18.96 18.84
N PRO A 255 -2.21 19.78 19.49
CA PRO A 255 -1.02 19.29 20.17
C PRO A 255 -1.28 18.34 21.35
N LEU A 256 -2.53 18.28 21.85
CA LEU A 256 -2.93 17.40 22.95
C LEU A 256 -3.56 16.09 22.48
N ALA A 257 -3.86 15.97 21.18
CA ALA A 257 -4.41 14.73 20.62
C ALA A 257 -3.40 13.58 20.72
N GLU A 258 -3.92 12.38 20.95
CA GLU A 258 -3.13 11.13 20.93
C GLU A 258 -2.69 10.75 19.51
N SER A 259 -3.52 11.05 18.52
CA SER A 259 -3.32 10.67 17.12
C SER A 259 -3.35 11.88 16.19
N ALA A 260 -2.64 11.77 15.07
CA ALA A 260 -2.62 12.81 14.04
C ALA A 260 -4.03 12.99 13.43
N ALA A 261 -4.49 14.24 13.33
CA ALA A 261 -5.83 14.56 12.83
C ALA A 261 -5.97 14.49 11.30
N TYR A 262 -4.84 14.52 10.58
CA TYR A 262 -4.78 14.53 9.13
C TYR A 262 -3.44 13.96 8.66
N ASP A 263 -3.36 13.58 7.38
CA ASP A 263 -2.12 13.17 6.73
C ASP A 263 -1.49 14.35 5.96
N PRO A 264 -0.33 14.88 6.41
CA PRO A 264 0.43 15.90 5.69
C PRO A 264 0.71 15.59 4.21
N GLN A 265 0.97 14.34 3.83
CA GLN A 265 1.20 14.00 2.41
C GLN A 265 -0.09 14.26 1.61
N SER A 266 -1.22 13.70 2.05
CA SER A 266 -2.51 13.90 1.39
C SER A 266 -2.88 15.38 1.27
N ALA A 267 -2.73 16.16 2.34
CA ALA A 267 -3.01 17.60 2.32
C ALA A 267 -2.12 18.34 1.31
N ALA A 268 -0.83 17.98 1.24
CA ALA A 268 0.16 18.63 0.39
C ALA A 268 -0.07 18.46 -1.12
N ILE A 269 -0.72 17.37 -1.57
CA ILE A 269 -0.78 17.02 -2.99
C ILE A 269 -2.20 16.84 -3.55
N SER A 270 -3.20 16.57 -2.71
CA SER A 270 -4.54 16.15 -3.20
C SER A 270 -5.22 17.21 -4.06
N SER A 271 -5.09 18.49 -3.73
CA SER A 271 -5.68 19.57 -4.53
C SER A 271 -5.06 19.64 -5.93
N ALA A 272 -3.74 19.43 -6.05
CA ALA A 272 -3.05 19.43 -7.33
C ALA A 272 -3.54 18.29 -8.23
N TYR A 273 -3.61 17.07 -7.70
CA TYR A 273 -4.12 15.91 -8.43
C TYR A 273 -5.60 16.05 -8.81
N THR A 274 -6.45 16.46 -7.86
CA THR A 274 -7.89 16.59 -8.08
C THR A 274 -8.20 17.63 -9.15
N ALA A 275 -7.57 18.80 -9.07
CA ALA A 275 -7.80 19.88 -10.03
C ALA A 275 -7.24 19.52 -11.41
N ALA A 276 -5.99 19.04 -11.49
CA ALA A 276 -5.35 18.70 -12.76
C ALA A 276 -6.08 17.56 -13.48
N PHE A 277 -6.55 16.54 -12.77
CA PHE A 277 -7.32 15.45 -13.37
C PHE A 277 -8.69 15.94 -13.88
N ASN A 278 -9.42 16.70 -13.06
CA ASN A 278 -10.74 17.21 -13.48
C ASN A 278 -10.65 18.14 -14.69
N ASP A 279 -9.60 18.95 -14.78
CA ASP A 279 -9.32 19.80 -15.93
C ASP A 279 -8.97 18.95 -17.16
N TYR A 280 -8.00 18.03 -17.02
CA TYR A 280 -7.52 17.18 -18.12
C TYR A 280 -8.63 16.31 -18.72
N VAL A 281 -9.42 15.63 -17.89
CA VAL A 281 -10.45 14.69 -18.38
C VAL A 281 -11.57 15.41 -19.13
N ARG A 282 -11.91 16.65 -18.76
CA ARG A 282 -12.98 17.42 -19.41
C ARG A 282 -12.48 18.26 -20.57
N LYS A 283 -11.34 18.92 -20.44
CA LYS A 283 -10.81 19.82 -21.48
C LYS A 283 -10.04 19.08 -22.55
N THR A 284 -9.28 18.05 -22.20
CA THR A 284 -8.46 17.29 -23.15
C THR A 284 -9.18 16.03 -23.63
N LEU A 285 -9.58 15.14 -22.70
CA LEU A 285 -10.22 13.87 -23.07
C LEU A 285 -11.69 14.01 -23.46
N LYS A 286 -12.31 15.18 -23.20
CA LYS A 286 -13.73 15.48 -23.47
C LYS A 286 -14.69 14.44 -22.86
N PHE A 287 -14.33 13.90 -21.69
CA PHE A 287 -15.10 12.85 -21.01
C PHE A 287 -15.71 13.34 -19.69
N GLY A 288 -16.71 12.60 -19.19
CA GLY A 288 -17.29 12.78 -17.87
C GLY A 288 -18.43 13.80 -17.78
N GLY A 289 -18.57 14.71 -18.76
CA GLY A 289 -19.67 15.68 -18.81
C GLY A 289 -19.90 16.39 -17.47
N ASN A 290 -21.15 16.37 -17.01
CA ASN A 290 -21.57 16.96 -15.73
C ASN A 290 -21.46 15.97 -14.54
N HIS A 291 -20.92 14.78 -14.74
CA HIS A 291 -20.74 13.81 -13.65
C HIS A 291 -19.56 14.23 -12.76
N ASN A 292 -19.77 14.12 -11.45
CA ASN A 292 -18.72 14.33 -10.46
C ASN A 292 -17.75 13.14 -10.49
N TYR A 293 -16.44 13.39 -10.57
CA TYR A 293 -15.44 12.34 -10.40
C TYR A 293 -15.20 12.11 -8.90
N LYS A 294 -15.41 10.88 -8.41
CA LYS A 294 -15.26 10.53 -7.00
C LYS A 294 -13.83 10.06 -6.71
N ILE A 295 -12.93 10.98 -6.35
CA ILE A 295 -11.51 10.70 -6.04
C ILE A 295 -11.41 9.64 -4.92
N VAL A 296 -12.15 9.87 -3.83
CA VAL A 296 -12.35 8.92 -2.72
C VAL A 296 -13.85 8.88 -2.41
N SER A 297 -14.36 7.71 -2.01
CA SER A 297 -15.77 7.51 -1.70
C SER A 297 -15.92 6.99 -0.27
N ASN A 298 -16.31 7.88 0.66
CA ASN A 298 -16.57 7.51 2.05
C ASN A 298 -17.69 6.46 2.16
N THR A 299 -18.70 6.52 1.29
CA THR A 299 -19.76 5.51 1.23
C THR A 299 -19.20 4.12 0.93
N VAL A 300 -18.30 4.02 -0.06
CA VAL A 300 -17.66 2.73 -0.39
C VAL A 300 -16.84 2.24 0.79
N GLY A 301 -16.05 3.12 1.43
CA GLY A 301 -15.23 2.75 2.59
C GLY A 301 -16.05 2.28 3.80
N ASN A 302 -17.12 3.00 4.14
CA ASN A 302 -17.97 2.68 5.30
C ASN A 302 -18.78 1.39 5.10
N ASP A 303 -19.18 1.11 3.85
CA ASP A 303 -20.01 -0.05 3.52
C ASP A 303 -19.15 -1.26 3.07
N TRP A 304 -17.82 -1.16 3.14
CA TRP A 304 -16.92 -2.20 2.63
C TRP A 304 -16.93 -3.45 3.52
N ASN A 305 -17.30 -4.60 2.94
CA ASN A 305 -17.21 -5.86 3.66
C ASN A 305 -15.79 -6.44 3.60
N LEU A 306 -15.10 -6.43 4.75
CA LEU A 306 -13.75 -6.99 4.92
C LEU A 306 -13.74 -8.52 5.12
N LEU A 307 -14.89 -9.18 5.31
CA LEU A 307 -14.91 -10.65 5.35
C LEU A 307 -14.50 -11.20 3.98
N HIS A 308 -13.66 -12.23 4.02
CA HIS A 308 -13.08 -12.88 2.85
C HIS A 308 -13.17 -14.39 3.00
N THR A 309 -13.43 -15.09 1.90
CA THR A 309 -13.43 -16.55 1.82
C THR A 309 -12.13 -17.03 1.20
N PRO A 310 -11.17 -17.57 1.99
CA PRO A 310 -9.89 -18.02 1.43
C PRO A 310 -10.06 -19.14 0.39
N PRO A 311 -9.10 -19.31 -0.54
CA PRO A 311 -9.12 -20.39 -1.51
C PRO A 311 -9.30 -21.77 -0.85
N GLY A 312 -10.18 -22.59 -1.43
CA GLY A 312 -10.49 -23.93 -0.91
C GLY A 312 -11.46 -23.97 0.28
N GLN A 313 -11.93 -22.82 0.78
CA GLN A 313 -12.95 -22.74 1.82
C GLN A 313 -14.33 -22.46 1.23
N THR A 314 -15.39 -22.84 1.95
CA THR A 314 -16.80 -22.63 1.53
C THR A 314 -17.51 -21.54 2.32
N THR A 315 -16.89 -21.03 3.39
CA THR A 315 -17.45 -19.98 4.26
C THR A 315 -16.40 -18.91 4.54
N PRO A 316 -16.80 -17.64 4.70
CA PRO A 316 -15.87 -16.57 5.07
C PRO A 316 -15.13 -16.86 6.37
N ALA A 317 -13.86 -16.44 6.43
CA ALA A 317 -13.08 -16.51 7.65
C ALA A 317 -13.45 -15.35 8.58
N TYR A 318 -13.78 -15.64 9.84
CA TYR A 318 -14.10 -14.64 10.87
C TYR A 318 -12.83 -14.13 11.56
N ILE A 319 -11.88 -13.66 10.75
CA ILE A 319 -10.60 -13.07 11.15
C ILE A 319 -10.39 -11.77 10.37
N ALA A 320 -9.32 -11.02 10.67
CA ALA A 320 -8.94 -9.90 9.83
C ALA A 320 -8.68 -10.36 8.39
N THR A 321 -9.01 -9.51 7.42
CA THR A 321 -8.83 -9.83 5.99
C THR A 321 -7.41 -10.31 5.72
N ASN A 322 -7.29 -11.50 5.16
CA ASN A 322 -6.01 -12.07 4.78
C ASN A 322 -6.13 -12.77 3.42
N VAL A 323 -5.47 -12.20 2.41
CA VAL A 323 -5.46 -12.67 1.01
C VAL A 323 -4.09 -13.22 0.61
N MET A 324 -3.20 -13.47 1.57
CA MET A 324 -1.95 -14.20 1.31
C MET A 324 -2.23 -15.60 0.73
N PRO A 325 -3.25 -16.36 1.19
CA PRO A 325 -3.59 -17.63 0.57
C PRO A 325 -3.95 -17.52 -0.91
N ASP A 326 -4.63 -16.45 -1.34
CA ASP A 326 -5.01 -16.22 -2.75
C ASP A 326 -3.78 -16.08 -3.64
N LEU A 327 -2.83 -15.23 -3.26
CA LEU A 327 -1.60 -15.07 -4.04
C LEU A 327 -0.79 -16.38 -4.06
N ALA A 328 -0.69 -17.07 -2.92
CA ALA A 328 0.01 -18.35 -2.84
C ALA A 328 -0.66 -19.43 -3.71
N ALA A 329 -1.99 -19.42 -3.79
CA ALA A 329 -2.75 -20.34 -4.62
C ALA A 329 -2.55 -20.04 -6.11
N ALA A 330 -2.60 -18.76 -6.52
CA ALA A 330 -2.28 -18.34 -7.89
C ALA A 330 -0.85 -18.76 -8.29
N MET A 331 0.16 -18.39 -7.51
CA MET A 331 1.56 -18.77 -7.79
C MET A 331 1.80 -20.29 -7.79
N SER A 332 0.99 -21.06 -7.05
CA SER A 332 1.06 -22.52 -7.07
C SER A 332 0.36 -23.13 -8.29
N TYR A 333 -0.72 -22.49 -8.76
CA TYR A 333 -1.47 -22.90 -9.95
C TYR A 333 -0.71 -22.57 -11.24
N ASN A 334 -0.09 -21.40 -11.30
CA ASN A 334 0.82 -20.94 -12.34
C ASN A 334 2.24 -20.77 -11.76
N PRO A 335 3.08 -21.82 -11.78
CA PRO A 335 4.46 -21.76 -11.28
C PRO A 335 5.37 -20.77 -12.01
N ASP A 336 4.95 -20.23 -13.15
CA ASP A 336 5.70 -19.23 -13.93
C ASP A 336 5.28 -17.79 -13.59
N LEU A 337 4.18 -17.59 -12.84
CA LEU A 337 3.72 -16.28 -12.39
C LEU A 337 4.82 -15.54 -11.62
N LYS A 338 5.22 -14.36 -12.12
CA LYS A 338 6.22 -13.51 -11.46
C LYS A 338 5.57 -12.40 -10.64
N VAL A 339 6.19 -12.04 -9.52
CA VAL A 339 5.68 -10.99 -8.64
C VAL A 339 6.77 -9.97 -8.36
N MET A 340 6.44 -8.70 -8.53
CA MET A 340 7.32 -7.59 -8.21
C MET A 340 6.75 -6.78 -7.05
N VAL A 341 7.46 -6.71 -5.94
CA VAL A 341 7.06 -5.98 -4.74
C VAL A 341 7.88 -4.69 -4.64
N ASN A 342 7.20 -3.56 -4.51
CA ASN A 342 7.80 -2.24 -4.45
C ASN A 342 7.34 -1.53 -3.17
N ALA A 343 8.26 -1.06 -2.34
CA ALA A 343 7.92 -0.43 -1.06
C ALA A 343 8.74 0.84 -0.78
N GLY A 344 8.11 1.82 -0.13
CA GLY A 344 8.76 3.04 0.35
C GLY A 344 9.26 2.88 1.79
N TYR A 345 10.47 3.36 2.10
CA TYR A 345 11.00 3.30 3.46
C TYR A 345 10.25 4.18 4.47
N TYR A 346 9.51 5.18 3.99
CA TYR A 346 8.84 6.19 4.83
C TYR A 346 7.32 6.07 4.81
N ASP A 347 6.82 4.89 4.40
CA ASP A 347 5.40 4.57 4.35
C ASP A 347 4.94 3.99 5.69
N LEU A 348 4.15 4.75 6.46
CA LEU A 348 3.59 4.28 7.74
C LEU A 348 2.26 3.54 7.55
N ALA A 349 1.59 3.70 6.41
CA ALA A 349 0.35 3.01 6.08
C ALA A 349 0.58 1.53 5.78
N THR A 350 1.62 1.23 4.98
CA THR A 350 2.04 -0.14 4.66
C THR A 350 3.56 -0.28 4.84
N PRO A 351 4.05 -0.40 6.09
CA PRO A 351 5.47 -0.47 6.40
C PRO A 351 6.24 -1.45 5.52
N TYR A 352 7.39 -1.02 4.97
CA TYR A 352 8.14 -1.82 3.99
C TYR A 352 8.49 -3.22 4.51
N TYR A 353 8.82 -3.33 5.80
CA TYR A 353 9.18 -4.60 6.41
C TYR A 353 7.96 -5.49 6.67
N ALA A 354 6.79 -4.89 6.96
CA ALA A 354 5.54 -5.63 7.01
C ALA A 354 5.20 -6.23 5.64
N ALA A 355 5.39 -5.47 4.55
CA ALA A 355 5.24 -6.00 3.20
C ALA A 355 6.18 -7.19 2.96
N TRP A 356 7.49 -7.03 3.20
CA TRP A 356 8.46 -8.11 3.03
C TRP A 356 8.10 -9.37 3.83
N TYR A 357 7.77 -9.21 5.11
CA TYR A 357 7.33 -10.30 5.98
C TYR A 357 6.15 -11.08 5.39
N GLN A 358 5.12 -10.39 4.88
CA GLN A 358 3.95 -11.05 4.31
C GLN A 358 4.30 -11.94 3.11
N PHE A 359 5.21 -11.50 2.22
CA PHE A 359 5.62 -12.31 1.07
C PHE A 359 6.50 -13.51 1.46
N GLU A 360 7.34 -13.39 2.49
CA GLU A 360 8.11 -14.54 3.01
C GLU A 360 7.24 -15.59 3.71
N GLN A 361 6.05 -15.20 4.17
CA GLN A 361 5.11 -16.07 4.86
C GLN A 361 4.01 -16.65 3.93
N LEU A 362 4.12 -16.46 2.61
CA LEU A 362 3.15 -17.04 1.67
C LEU A 362 3.09 -18.57 1.84
N PRO A 363 1.89 -19.16 2.01
CA PRO A 363 1.73 -20.60 2.25
C PRO A 363 1.88 -21.40 0.94
N MET A 364 3.07 -21.38 0.35
CA MET A 364 3.40 -22.04 -0.91
C MET A 364 4.75 -22.78 -0.83
N GLN A 365 5.06 -23.57 -1.85
CA GLN A 365 6.35 -24.27 -1.91
C GLN A 365 7.49 -23.26 -1.97
N ARG A 366 8.49 -23.40 -1.08
CA ARG A 366 9.66 -22.51 -0.98
C ARG A 366 10.36 -22.27 -2.31
N LYS A 367 10.36 -23.26 -3.22
CA LYS A 367 10.95 -23.11 -4.55
C LYS A 367 10.34 -21.92 -5.30
N LEU A 368 9.06 -21.60 -5.14
CA LEU A 368 8.39 -20.50 -5.85
C LEU A 368 8.82 -19.10 -5.39
N MET A 369 9.53 -18.98 -4.26
CA MET A 369 10.05 -17.68 -3.79
C MET A 369 10.97 -17.00 -4.80
N HIS A 370 11.64 -17.75 -5.69
CA HIS A 370 12.49 -17.16 -6.74
C HIS A 370 11.70 -16.35 -7.80
N ASN A 371 10.36 -16.47 -7.83
CA ASN A 371 9.50 -15.67 -8.69
C ASN A 371 9.18 -14.28 -8.11
N ILE A 372 9.56 -14.01 -6.86
CA ILE A 372 9.27 -12.75 -6.17
C ILE A 372 10.54 -11.90 -6.11
N GLN A 373 10.47 -10.67 -6.64
CA GLN A 373 11.54 -9.68 -6.50
C GLN A 373 11.08 -8.48 -5.66
N PHE A 374 12.00 -7.93 -4.88
CA PHE A 374 11.74 -6.80 -3.97
C PHE A 374 12.55 -5.57 -4.38
N HIS A 375 11.89 -4.41 -4.38
CA HIS A 375 12.50 -3.11 -4.64
C HIS A 375 12.07 -2.10 -3.58
N TYR A 376 13.03 -1.28 -3.16
CA TYR A 376 12.82 -0.29 -2.11
C TYR A 376 13.23 1.11 -2.55
N TYR A 377 12.52 2.11 -2.04
CA TYR A 377 12.61 3.48 -2.52
C TYR A 377 12.64 4.47 -1.35
N HIS A 378 13.32 5.59 -1.53
CA HIS A 378 13.45 6.64 -0.50
C HIS A 378 12.28 7.64 -0.57
N VAL A 379 11.08 7.08 -0.47
CA VAL A 379 9.75 7.72 -0.58
C VAL A 379 8.79 6.99 0.36
N GLY A 380 7.58 7.50 0.55
CA GLY A 380 6.49 6.78 1.21
C GLY A 380 5.64 5.96 0.24
N HIS A 381 4.34 5.97 0.44
CA HIS A 381 3.33 5.11 -0.18
C HIS A 381 3.25 5.28 -1.69
N MET A 382 3.18 6.53 -2.15
CA MET A 382 3.11 6.86 -3.57
C MET A 382 4.53 6.97 -4.15
N LEU A 383 5.07 5.85 -4.62
CA LEU A 383 6.48 5.71 -5.03
C LEU A 383 6.94 6.70 -6.11
N TYR A 384 6.00 7.32 -6.81
CA TYR A 384 6.21 8.26 -7.91
C TYR A 384 6.15 9.74 -7.52
N VAL A 385 5.90 10.08 -6.25
CA VAL A 385 5.85 11.48 -5.77
C VAL A 385 7.25 12.11 -5.75
N ARG A 386 8.30 11.32 -5.53
CA ARG A 386 9.69 11.79 -5.65
C ARG A 386 10.23 11.48 -7.05
N PRO A 387 10.62 12.49 -7.86
CA PRO A 387 11.08 12.26 -9.24
C PRO A 387 12.24 11.27 -9.37
N GLN A 388 13.21 11.31 -8.44
CA GLN A 388 14.36 10.38 -8.45
C GLN A 388 13.94 8.92 -8.26
N ASP A 389 12.90 8.67 -7.44
CA ASP A 389 12.37 7.33 -7.21
C ASP A 389 11.43 6.93 -8.37
N LEU A 390 10.66 7.86 -8.94
CA LEU A 390 9.84 7.61 -10.15
C LEU A 390 10.66 7.05 -11.32
N VAL A 391 11.86 7.59 -11.59
CA VAL A 391 12.74 7.05 -12.64
C VAL A 391 13.06 5.58 -12.41
N LYS A 392 13.36 5.22 -11.15
CA LYS A 392 13.70 3.84 -10.77
C LYS A 392 12.48 2.93 -10.85
N VAL A 393 11.32 3.37 -10.33
CA VAL A 393 10.05 2.62 -10.40
C VAL A 393 9.71 2.31 -11.85
N HIS A 394 9.79 3.30 -12.74
CA HIS A 394 9.58 3.10 -14.18
C HIS A 394 10.55 2.06 -14.75
N ALA A 395 11.86 2.26 -14.57
CA ALA A 395 12.87 1.37 -15.13
C ALA A 395 12.72 -0.08 -14.63
N ASN A 396 12.40 -0.24 -13.34
CA ASN A 396 12.19 -1.54 -12.72
C ASN A 396 10.96 -2.24 -13.31
N ILE A 397 9.79 -1.56 -13.38
CA ILE A 397 8.56 -2.15 -13.94
C ILE A 397 8.73 -2.49 -15.43
N VAL A 398 9.35 -1.61 -16.21
CA VAL A 398 9.62 -1.88 -17.64
C VAL A 398 10.53 -3.09 -17.81
N THR A 399 11.58 -3.21 -16.99
CA THR A 399 12.48 -4.36 -17.01
C THR A 399 11.73 -5.64 -16.64
N PHE A 400 10.90 -5.58 -15.60
CA PHE A 400 10.07 -6.70 -15.17
C PHE A 400 9.16 -7.21 -16.28
N ILE A 401 8.39 -6.33 -16.92
CA ILE A 401 7.51 -6.68 -18.04
C ILE A 401 8.31 -7.33 -19.17
N ARG A 402 9.38 -6.67 -19.64
CA ARG A 402 10.20 -7.18 -20.76
C ARG A 402 10.91 -8.50 -20.47
N SER A 403 11.19 -8.79 -19.21
CA SER A 403 11.82 -10.06 -18.82
C SER A 403 10.83 -11.21 -18.65
N THR A 404 9.51 -10.94 -18.70
CA THR A 404 8.45 -11.90 -18.33
C THR A 404 7.29 -11.95 -19.33
N ASP A 405 7.32 -11.15 -20.40
CA ASP A 405 6.24 -11.10 -21.40
C ASP A 405 6.23 -12.35 -22.32
N HIS A 406 7.34 -13.09 -22.37
CA HIS A 406 7.51 -14.33 -23.14
C HIS A 406 7.17 -14.16 -24.63
N GLU A 407 7.14 -12.93 -25.15
CA GLU A 407 6.88 -12.70 -26.56
C GLU A 407 8.07 -13.28 -27.36
N PRO A 408 7.82 -14.10 -28.41
CA PRO A 408 8.90 -14.56 -29.25
C PRO A 408 9.59 -13.32 -29.84
N VAL A 409 10.91 -13.22 -29.64
CA VAL A 409 11.74 -12.22 -30.31
C VAL A 409 11.50 -12.38 -31.81
N THR A 410 10.74 -11.46 -32.38
CA THR A 410 10.54 -11.40 -33.82
C THR A 410 11.84 -10.86 -34.40
N HIS A 411 12.65 -11.77 -34.95
CA HIS A 411 13.86 -11.46 -35.68
C HIS A 411 13.57 -10.76 -37.01
#